data_AF-A0A3P7LJK4-F1
#
_entry.id   AF-A0A3P7LJK4-F1
#
_cell.length_a   1.000
_cell.length_b   1.000
_cell.length_c   1.000
_cell.angle_alpha   90.00
_cell.angle_beta   90.00
_cell.angle_gamma   90.00
#
_symmetry.space_group_name_H-M   'P 1'
#
loop_
_entity.id
_entity.type
_entity.pdbx_description
1 polymer ?
#
loop_
_entity_poly.entity_id
_entity_poly.type
_entity_poly.pdbx_seq_one_letter_code
_entity_poly.pdbx_strand_id
1 'polypeptide(L)' 'MNMEYFTKVGNVDGAEEIGFDGEIPPSFDAREEWRECDSIKYIRDQSNCGASWAISAASAMSDRLCIQTMGQIKVGVK' A
#
# COMPACT_ATOMS: atom_id res chain seq x y z
N MET A 1 14.83 10.90 11.94
CA MET A 1 15.35 10.34 10.67
C MET A 1 16.35 11.33 10.11
N ASN A 2 17.59 10.89 9.92
CA ASN A 2 18.65 11.73 9.36
C ASN A 2 18.49 11.76 7.83
N MET A 3 18.51 12.95 7.23
CA MET A 3 18.32 13.13 5.78
C MET A 3 19.49 12.61 4.94
N GLU A 4 20.62 12.25 5.58
CA GLU A 4 21.84 11.80 4.90
C GLU A 4 21.72 10.42 4.22
N TYR A 5 20.67 9.65 4.52
CA TYR A 5 20.44 8.32 3.94
C TYR A 5 19.46 8.29 2.75
N PHE A 6 18.93 9.45 2.35
CA PHE A 6 18.12 9.53 1.13
C PHE A 6 19.05 9.71 -0.08
N THR A 7 19.09 8.71 -0.95
CA THR A 7 19.67 8.85 -2.28
C THR A 7 18.89 9.97 -2.99
N LYS A 8 19.56 11.05 -3.36
CA LYS A 8 18.98 12.07 -4.23
C LYS A 8 18.60 11.40 -5.55
N VAL A 9 17.30 11.11 -5.72
CA VAL A 9 16.75 10.85 -7.04
C VAL A 9 16.98 12.14 -7.83
N GLY A 10 17.75 12.06 -8.91
CA GLY A 10 18.24 13.22 -9.65
C GLY A 10 17.12 14.19 -10.04
N ASN A 11 17.48 15.48 -10.10
CA ASN A 11 16.67 16.65 -10.47
C ASN A 11 15.20 16.37 -10.84
N VAL A 12 14.39 16.02 -9.83
CA VAL A 12 12.94 16.05 -9.94
C VAL A 12 12.53 17.48 -9.60
N ASP A 13 12.35 18.29 -10.63
CA ASP A 13 11.82 19.65 -10.52
C ASP A 13 10.36 19.56 -10.05
N GLY A 14 10.17 19.42 -8.73
CA GLY A 14 8.86 19.31 -8.10
C GLY A 14 8.19 17.95 -8.34
N ALA A 15 7.63 17.36 -7.28
CA ALA A 15 6.55 16.42 -7.49
C ALA A 15 5.39 17.22 -8.10
N GLU A 16 5.16 17.10 -9.40
CA GLU A 16 3.95 17.62 -10.03
C GLU A 16 2.76 16.97 -9.33
N GLU A 17 1.97 17.78 -8.64
CA GLU A 17 0.72 17.33 -8.03
C GLU A 17 -0.23 16.95 -9.17
N ILE A 18 -0.32 15.66 -9.45
CA ILE A 18 -1.32 15.10 -10.37
C ILE A 18 -2.72 15.46 -9.85
N GLY A 19 -3.33 16.49 -10.43
CA GLY A 19 -4.69 16.91 -10.10
C GLY A 19 -5.68 15.80 -10.46
N PHE A 20 -6.29 15.20 -9.45
CA PHE A 20 -7.38 14.25 -9.63
C PHE A 20 -8.68 15.05 -9.93
N ASP A 21 -9.14 15.02 -11.19
CA ASP A 21 -10.38 15.67 -11.65
C ASP A 21 -11.65 14.83 -11.35
N GLY A 22 -11.53 13.84 -10.44
CA GLY A 22 -12.65 12.98 -10.05
C GLY A 22 -13.32 13.45 -8.77
N GLU A 23 -14.63 13.24 -8.67
CA GLU A 23 -15.34 13.37 -7.40
C GLU A 23 -14.94 12.23 -6.45
N ILE A 24 -14.41 12.57 -5.27
CA ILE A 24 -14.10 11.60 -4.22
C ILE A 24 -15.44 11.13 -3.61
N PRO A 25 -15.71 9.82 -3.55
CA PRO A 25 -16.98 9.34 -3.02
C PRO A 25 -17.11 9.65 -1.51
N PRO A 26 -18.33 9.84 -1.00
CA PRO A 26 -18.57 10.11 0.43
C PRO A 26 -18.18 8.94 1.35
N SER A 27 -18.06 7.73 0.81
CA SER A 27 -17.58 6.54 1.50
C SER A 27 -16.81 5.64 0.55
N PHE A 28 -15.73 5.02 1.02
CA PHE A 28 -14.92 4.08 0.26
C PHE A 28 -14.43 2.94 1.16
N ASP A 29 -14.55 1.70 0.66
CA ASP A 29 -13.99 0.52 1.31
C ASP A 29 -13.18 -0.28 0.28
N ALA A 30 -11.86 -0.35 0.50
CA ALA A 30 -10.93 -1.09 -0.36
C ALA A 30 -11.30 -2.57 -0.52
N ARG A 31 -11.96 -3.16 0.49
CA ARG A 31 -12.41 -4.57 0.47
C ARG A 31 -13.58 -4.78 -0.48
N GLU A 32 -14.35 -3.72 -0.74
CA GLU A 32 -15.48 -3.74 -1.67
C GLU A 32 -15.06 -3.38 -3.09
N GLU A 33 -14.06 -2.52 -3.26
CA GLU A 33 -13.51 -2.13 -4.56
C GLU A 33 -12.69 -3.27 -5.18
N TRP A 34 -11.76 -3.85 -4.41
CA TRP A 34 -10.86 -4.91 -4.88
C TRP A 34 -11.23 -6.25 -4.23
N ARG A 35 -12.43 -6.74 -4.55
CA ARG A 35 -13.02 -7.93 -3.91
C ARG A 35 -12.21 -9.20 -4.12
N GLU A 36 -11.47 -9.27 -5.22
CA GLU A 36 -10.58 -10.36 -5.62
C GLU A 36 -9.28 -10.41 -4.82
N CYS A 37 -8.93 -9.32 -4.13
CA CYS A 37 -7.74 -9.19 -3.31
C CYS A 37 -8.03 -9.52 -1.84
N ASP A 38 -8.06 -10.82 -1.52
CA ASP A 38 -8.33 -11.30 -0.16
C ASP A 38 -7.34 -10.82 0.89
N SER A 39 -6.13 -10.42 0.47
CA SER A 39 -5.10 -9.86 1.35
C SER A 39 -5.56 -8.59 2.09
N ILE A 40 -6.44 -7.80 1.48
CA ILE A 40 -7.00 -6.56 2.06
C ILE A 40 -7.93 -6.86 3.23
N LYS A 41 -8.60 -8.01 3.21
CA LYS A 41 -9.52 -8.46 4.27
C LYS A 41 -8.78 -9.18 5.40
N TYR A 42 -7.53 -9.58 5.18
CA TYR A 42 -6.79 -10.43 6.09
C TYR A 42 -6.15 -9.62 7.24
N ILE A 43 -6.60 -9.90 8.46
CA ILE A 43 -6.03 -9.32 9.68
C ILE A 43 -4.83 -10.17 10.12
N ARG A 44 -3.67 -9.54 10.21
CA ARG A 44 -2.40 -10.20 10.56
C ARG A 44 -2.12 -10.12 12.05
N ASP A 45 -1.46 -11.14 12.58
CA ASP A 45 -0.99 -11.20 13.96
C ASP A 45 0.54 -11.00 13.99
N GLN A 46 1.00 -9.88 14.55
CA GLN A 46 2.42 -9.62 14.73
C GLN A 46 3.05 -10.38 15.92
N SER A 47 2.22 -11.11 16.68
CA SER A 47 2.58 -11.84 17.90
C SER A 47 3.25 -10.93 18.95
N ASN A 48 4.04 -11.52 19.85
CA ASN A 48 4.78 -10.79 20.89
C ASN A 48 6.08 -10.16 20.35
N CYS A 49 5.97 -9.40 19.26
CA CYS A 49 7.07 -8.69 18.62
C CYS A 49 6.66 -7.26 18.26
N GLY A 50 7.57 -6.30 18.39
CA GLY A 50 7.40 -4.90 17.93
C GLY A 50 7.47 -4.76 16.40
N ALA A 51 6.86 -5.69 15.66
CA ALA A 51 6.99 -5.84 14.22
C ALA A 51 5.91 -5.08 13.41
N SER A 52 5.07 -4.28 14.05
CA SER A 52 3.96 -3.56 13.39
C SER A 52 4.43 -2.79 12.15
N TRP A 53 5.56 -2.11 12.22
CA TRP A 53 6.13 -1.37 11.08
C TRP A 53 6.40 -2.26 9.87
N ALA A 54 6.85 -3.50 10.09
CA ALA A 54 7.16 -4.45 9.04
C ALA A 54 5.90 -5.15 8.54
N ILE A 55 5.04 -5.60 9.45
CA ILE A 55 3.79 -6.29 9.12
C ILE A 55 2.87 -5.35 8.35
N SER A 56 2.63 -4.13 8.83
CA SER A 56 1.78 -3.15 8.13
C SER A 56 2.34 -2.73 6.77
N ALA A 57 3.66 -2.57 6.63
CA ALA A 57 4.25 -2.25 5.34
C ALA A 57 4.10 -3.41 4.33
N ALA A 58 4.43 -4.63 4.77
CA ALA A 58 4.31 -5.82 3.95
C ALA A 58 2.84 -6.14 3.60
N SER A 59 1.90 -5.81 4.50
CA SER A 59 0.46 -5.82 4.23
C SER A 59 0.10 -4.99 3.02
N ALA A 60 0.39 -3.69 3.08
CA ALA A 60 0.03 -2.76 2.02
C ALA A 60 0.74 -3.09 0.70
N MET A 61 2.00 -3.57 0.74
CA MET A 61 2.71 -4.04 -0.45
C MET A 61 2.02 -5.22 -1.11
N SER A 62 1.55 -6.20 -0.31
CA SER A 62 0.81 -7.36 -0.82
C SER A 62 -0.49 -6.93 -1.50
N ASP A 63 -1.21 -6.01 -0.87
CA ASP A 63 -2.48 -5.47 -1.38
C ASP A 63 -2.26 -4.73 -2.70
N ARG A 64 -1.27 -3.83 -2.74
CA ARG A 64 -0.92 -3.06 -3.94
C ARG A 64 -0.50 -3.94 -5.11
N LEU A 65 0.26 -5.00 -4.84
CA LEU A 65 0.65 -5.96 -5.89
C LEU A 65 -0.58 -6.65 -6.48
N CYS A 66 -1.54 -7.05 -5.63
CA CYS A 66 -2.80 -7.62 -6.10
C CYS A 66 -3.61 -6.62 -6.94
N ILE A 67 -3.76 -5.39 -6.46
CA ILE A 67 -4.50 -4.32 -7.14
C ILE A 67 -3.88 -4.02 -8.52
N GLN A 68 -2.55 -3.80 -8.57
CA GLN A 68 -1.85 -3.46 -9.80
C GLN A 68 -1.86 -4.59 -10.83
N THR A 69 -1.98 -5.83 -10.37
CA THR A 69 -2.02 -7.01 -11.23
C THR A 69 -3.43 -7.50 -11.52
N MET A 70 -4.47 -6.73 -11.17
CA MET A 70 -5.87 -7.10 -11.35
C MET A 70 -6.18 -8.50 -10.77
N GLY A 71 -5.64 -8.77 -9.58
CA GLY A 71 -5.83 -10.04 -8.88
C GLY A 71 -5.00 -11.22 -9.38
N GLN A 72 -4.13 -11.05 -10.38
CA GLN A 72 -3.31 -12.15 -10.91
C GLN A 72 -2.21 -12.59 -9.95
N ILE A 73 -1.61 -11.65 -9.20
CA ILE A 73 -0.56 -11.95 -8.23
C ILE A 73 -1.07 -11.67 -6.82
N LYS A 74 -1.16 -12.73 -6.00
CA LYS A 74 -1.64 -12.65 -4.62
C LYS A 74 -0.56 -13.19 -3.68
N VAL A 75 0.15 -12.29 -3.01
CA VAL A 75 1.19 -12.64 -2.04
C VAL A 75 0.63 -12.55 -0.64
N GLY A 76 0.81 -13.62 0.14
CA GLY A 76 0.37 -13.68 1.54
C GLY A 76 1.52 -13.36 2.48
N VAL A 77 1.43 -12.25 3.20
CA VAL A 77 2.24 -12.00 4.40
C VAL A 77 1.47 -12.62 5.55
N LYS A 78 2.00 -13.69 6.14
CA LYS A 78 1.39 -14.44 7.24
C LYS A 78 1.80 -13.85 8.58
#